data_AF-A0A662CUG8-F1
#
_entry.id   AF-A0A662CUG8-F1
#
_cell.length_a   1.000
_cell.length_b   1.000
_cell.length_c   1.000
_cell.angle_alpha   90.00
_cell.angle_beta   90.00
_cell.angle_gamma   90.00
#
_symmetry.space_group_name_H-M   'P 1'
#
loop_
_entity.id
_entity.type
_entity.pdbx_description
1 polymer ?
#
loop_
_entity_poly.entity_id
_entity_poly.type
_entity_poly.pdbx_seq_one_letter_code
_entity_poly.pdbx_strand_id
1 'polypeptide(L)'
;MLQELESIREKYEKLTQCLADSRFLADPQKLKEISKERAELEPVVVKYEQLKKVRRDIEGSREILNDPEADEELKQLAEAELKKLEKEEEQILAELKLLLLPKDPNDEKNVFLEIRAGAGGDEASLFAQDLFRMYTRFAEKKGWKYEVMQASYSPIGGFKEVILNIR
;
A
#
# COMPACT_ATOMS: atom_id res chain seq x y z
N MET A 1 3.29 15.99 -1.40
CA MET A 1 3.85 14.90 -0.56
C MET A 1 4.26 15.38 0.84
N LEU A 2 5.39 16.05 1.08
CA LEU A 2 5.77 16.41 2.47
C LEU A 2 4.78 17.37 3.16
N GLN A 3 4.34 18.43 2.46
CA GLN A 3 3.29 19.34 2.98
C GLN A 3 1.95 18.61 3.24
N GLU A 4 1.65 17.59 2.43
CA GLU A 4 0.43 16.80 2.53
C GLU A 4 0.50 15.84 3.73
N LEU A 5 1.64 15.20 3.95
CA LEU A 5 1.91 14.39 5.14
C LEU A 5 1.85 15.21 6.42
N GLU A 6 2.38 16.44 6.41
CA GLU A 6 2.28 17.34 7.56
C GLU A 6 0.81 17.74 7.82
N SER A 7 0.04 18.05 6.78
CA SER A 7 -1.40 18.34 6.92
C SER A 7 -2.19 17.15 7.50
N ILE A 8 -1.89 15.93 7.04
CA ILE A 8 -2.48 14.69 7.57
C ILE A 8 -2.11 14.49 9.04
N ARG A 9 -0.85 14.73 9.41
CA ARG A 9 -0.39 14.67 10.79
C ARG A 9 -1.09 15.69 11.68
N GLU A 10 -1.18 16.95 11.26
CA GLU A 10 -1.90 17.99 12.01
C GLU A 10 -3.37 17.62 12.22
N LYS A 11 -4.01 17.04 11.19
CA LYS A 11 -5.39 16.56 11.29
C LYS A 11 -5.50 15.40 12.29
N TYR A 12 -4.60 14.44 12.24
CA TYR A 12 -4.53 13.33 13.20
C TYR A 12 -4.36 13.82 14.64
N GLU A 13 -3.47 14.79 14.89
CA GLU A 13 -3.26 15.39 16.21
C GLU A 13 -4.53 16.11 16.70
N LYS A 14 -5.20 16.87 15.84
CA LYS A 14 -6.49 17.53 16.16
C LYS A 14 -7.57 16.50 16.53
N LEU A 15 -7.73 15.44 15.74
CA LEU A 15 -8.70 14.38 16.04
C LEU A 15 -8.38 13.67 17.35
N THR A 16 -7.10 13.44 17.64
CA THR A 16 -6.63 12.85 18.90
C THR A 16 -6.96 13.74 20.09
N GLN A 17 -6.79 15.07 19.96
CA GLN A 17 -7.19 16.03 20.98
C GLN A 17 -8.70 16.06 21.19
N CYS A 18 -9.51 15.98 20.12
CA CYS A 18 -10.97 15.89 20.22
C CYS A 18 -11.42 14.64 21.00
N LEU A 19 -10.76 13.50 20.80
CA LEU A 19 -11.06 12.27 21.54
C LEU A 19 -10.70 12.35 23.03
N ALA A 20 -9.73 13.18 23.39
CA ALA A 20 -9.33 13.41 24.79
C ALA A 20 -10.21 14.45 25.51
N ASP A 21 -11.06 15.17 24.79
CA ASP A 21 -11.91 16.23 25.33
C ASP A 21 -13.28 15.69 25.80
N SER A 22 -13.61 15.98 27.07
CA SER A 22 -14.83 15.51 27.72
C SER A 22 -16.13 15.97 27.05
N ARG A 23 -16.08 17.02 26.21
CA ARG A 23 -17.24 17.53 25.45
C ARG A 23 -17.73 16.56 24.37
N PHE A 24 -16.84 15.72 23.83
CA PHE A 24 -17.19 14.75 22.79
C PHE A 24 -17.64 13.40 23.36
N LEU A 25 -17.42 13.16 24.65
CA LEU A 25 -17.92 11.97 25.36
C LEU A 25 -19.46 11.94 25.48
N ALA A 26 -20.13 13.09 25.28
CA ALA A 26 -21.58 13.21 25.37
C ALA A 26 -22.33 12.78 24.08
N ASP A 27 -21.61 12.57 22.96
CA ASP A 27 -22.19 12.20 21.66
C ASP A 27 -21.51 10.94 21.10
N PRO A 28 -22.08 9.74 21.36
CA PRO A 28 -21.50 8.47 20.93
C PRO A 28 -21.32 8.34 19.41
N GLN A 29 -22.16 9.01 18.62
CA GLN A 29 -22.14 8.91 17.17
C GLN A 29 -20.97 9.71 16.59
N LYS A 30 -20.76 10.95 17.06
CA LYS A 30 -19.57 11.75 16.71
C LYS A 30 -18.28 11.09 17.18
N LEU A 31 -18.28 10.49 18.37
CA LEU A 31 -17.09 9.81 18.89
C LEU A 31 -16.68 8.64 17.99
N LYS A 32 -17.66 7.90 17.46
CA LYS A 32 -17.42 6.81 16.49
C LYS A 32 -16.85 7.33 15.17
N GLU A 33 -17.39 8.42 14.65
CA GLU A 33 -16.91 9.05 13.40
C GLU A 33 -15.47 9.56 13.54
N ILE A 34 -15.19 10.34 14.59
CA ILE A 34 -13.85 10.87 14.88
C ILE A 34 -12.85 9.73 15.11
N SER A 35 -13.26 8.68 15.84
CA SER A 35 -12.39 7.51 16.06
C SER A 35 -12.06 6.78 14.77
N LYS A 36 -13.05 6.62 13.87
CA LYS A 36 -12.85 5.99 12.56
C LYS A 36 -11.90 6.82 11.70
N GLU A 37 -12.13 8.12 11.61
CA GLU A 37 -11.30 9.03 10.83
C GLU A 37 -9.85 9.07 11.36
N ARG A 38 -9.67 9.12 12.68
CA ARG A 38 -8.33 9.05 13.30
C ARG A 38 -7.63 7.73 12.94
N ALA A 39 -8.33 6.60 13.05
CA ALA A 39 -7.79 5.29 12.75
C ALA A 39 -7.41 5.13 11.26
N GLU A 40 -8.11 5.80 10.36
CA GLU A 40 -7.77 5.81 8.93
C GLU A 40 -6.48 6.59 8.64
N LEU A 41 -6.19 7.65 9.40
CA LEU A 41 -4.97 8.46 9.23
C LEU A 41 -3.75 7.89 9.96
N GLU A 42 -3.95 7.07 11.00
CA GLU A 42 -2.89 6.51 11.84
C GLU A 42 -1.76 5.81 11.07
N PRO A 43 -2.02 4.94 10.06
CA PRO A 43 -0.95 4.29 9.31
C PRO A 43 -0.04 5.28 8.58
N VAL A 44 -0.62 6.34 8.00
CA VAL A 44 0.13 7.39 7.31
C VAL A 44 1.03 8.14 8.28
N VAL A 45 0.48 8.52 9.45
CA VAL A 45 1.21 9.30 10.46
C VAL A 45 2.35 8.49 11.08
N VAL A 46 2.12 7.23 11.44
CA VAL A 46 3.15 6.34 11.98
C VAL A 46 4.29 6.19 10.98
N LYS A 47 3.97 5.97 9.69
CA LYS A 47 4.98 5.83 8.64
C LYS A 47 5.73 7.13 8.36
N TYR A 48 5.04 8.27 8.46
CA TYR A 48 5.67 9.59 8.33
C TYR A 48 6.64 9.91 9.48
N GLU A 49 6.30 9.54 10.72
CA GLU A 49 7.23 9.70 11.86
C GLU A 49 8.45 8.79 11.73
N GLN A 50 8.29 7.58 11.17
CA GLN A 50 9.43 6.72 10.81
C GLN A 50 10.33 7.41 9.77
N LEU A 51 9.76 8.00 8.72
CA LEU A 51 10.53 8.77 7.71
C LEU A 51 11.33 9.89 8.37
N LYS A 52 10.71 10.66 9.27
CA LYS A 52 11.38 11.75 10.00
C LYS A 52 12.51 11.24 10.90
N LYS A 53 12.39 10.04 11.46
CA LYS A 53 13.46 9.42 12.23
C LYS A 53 14.62 9.02 11.32
N VAL A 54 14.35 8.25 10.27
CA VAL A 54 15.38 7.80 9.31
C VAL A 54 16.14 8.98 8.71
N ARG A 55 15.45 10.08 8.37
CA ARG A 55 16.10 11.30 7.87
C ARG A 55 17.03 11.95 8.88
N ARG A 56 16.67 11.97 10.17
CA ARG A 56 17.56 12.45 11.23
C ARG A 56 18.79 11.55 11.38
N ASP A 57 18.59 10.23 11.29
CA ASP A 57 19.68 9.26 11.39
C ASP A 57 20.64 9.36 10.17
N ILE A 58 20.10 9.65 8.96
CA ILE A 58 20.87 9.95 7.75
C ILE A 58 21.70 11.21 7.94
N GLU A 59 21.10 12.27 8.48
CA GLU A 59 21.79 13.53 8.74
C GLU A 59 22.93 13.34 9.74
N GLY A 60 22.70 12.64 10.85
CA GLY A 60 23.75 12.29 11.81
C GLY A 60 24.88 11.45 11.20
N SER A 61 24.56 10.50 10.32
CA SER A 61 25.58 9.70 9.61
C SER A 61 26.41 10.58 8.65
N ARG A 62 25.78 11.56 7.99
CA ARG A 62 26.47 12.53 7.14
C ARG A 62 27.35 13.49 7.93
N GLU A 63 26.93 13.89 9.12
CA GLU A 63 27.75 14.71 10.02
C GLU A 63 29.06 13.99 10.38
N ILE A 64 28.99 12.71 10.74
CA ILE A 64 30.18 11.89 11.05
C ILE A 64 31.12 11.78 9.85
N LEU A 65 30.59 11.58 8.63
CA LEU A 65 31.40 11.50 7.41
C LEU A 65 32.09 12.82 7.08
N ASN A 66 31.45 13.94 7.38
CA ASN A 66 31.98 15.28 7.14
C ASN A 66 32.89 15.79 8.26
N ASP A 67 32.96 15.09 9.40
CA ASP A 67 33.81 15.46 10.53
C ASP A 67 35.29 15.19 10.17
N PRO A 68 36.14 16.23 10.14
CA PRO A 68 37.58 16.07 9.90
C PRO A 68 38.29 15.30 11.03
N GLU A 69 37.74 15.29 12.24
CA GLU A 69 38.33 14.61 13.42
C GLU A 69 37.92 13.15 13.51
N ALA A 70 36.90 12.71 12.77
CA ALA A 70 36.49 11.32 12.73
C ALA A 70 37.53 10.44 12.04
N ASP A 71 37.89 9.34 12.70
CA ASP A 71 38.81 8.34 12.19
C ASP A 71 38.22 7.50 11.04
N GLU A 72 39.08 6.78 10.34
CA GLU A 72 38.72 6.02 9.14
C GLU A 72 37.75 4.86 9.43
N GLU A 73 37.83 4.24 10.62
CA GLU A 73 36.95 3.15 11.02
C GLU A 73 35.54 3.67 11.28
N LEU A 74 35.42 4.80 11.98
CA LEU A 74 34.16 5.48 12.23
C LEU A 74 33.50 5.97 10.94
N LYS A 75 34.29 6.48 9.99
CA LYS A 75 33.79 6.88 8.66
C LYS A 75 33.26 5.69 7.86
N GLN A 76 33.95 4.55 7.88
CA GLN A 76 33.46 3.33 7.20
C GLN A 76 32.15 2.82 7.80
N LEU A 77 32.01 2.87 9.13
CA LEU A 77 30.75 2.53 9.81
C LEU A 77 29.62 3.47 9.42
N ALA A 78 29.90 4.78 9.39
CA ALA A 78 28.91 5.79 9.00
C ALA A 78 28.50 5.64 7.53
N GLU A 79 29.41 5.30 6.62
CA GLU A 79 29.07 5.07 5.21
C GLU A 79 28.19 3.82 5.03
N ALA A 80 28.47 2.74 5.77
CA ALA A 80 27.66 1.53 5.74
C ALA A 80 26.24 1.77 6.30
N GLU A 81 26.12 2.49 7.41
CA GLU A 81 24.81 2.85 7.98
C GLU A 81 24.06 3.81 7.06
N LEU A 82 24.73 4.80 6.46
CA LEU A 82 24.12 5.72 5.50
C LEU A 82 23.48 4.97 4.33
N LYS A 83 24.19 4.01 3.71
CA LYS A 83 23.64 3.20 2.59
C LYS A 83 22.41 2.40 3.01
N LYS A 84 22.41 1.87 4.22
CA LYS A 84 21.27 1.13 4.78
C LYS A 84 20.07 2.05 5.02
N LEU A 85 20.30 3.21 5.63
CA LEU A 85 19.26 4.19 5.93
C LEU A 85 18.66 4.81 4.66
N GLU A 86 19.47 5.08 3.62
CA GLU A 86 18.97 5.58 2.33
C GLU A 86 18.06 4.56 1.64
N LYS A 87 18.39 3.26 1.73
CA LYS A 87 17.52 2.18 1.25
C LYS A 87 16.22 2.07 2.07
N GLU A 88 16.31 2.24 3.38
CA GLU A 88 15.14 2.28 4.26
C GLU A 88 14.25 3.48 3.94
N GLU A 89 14.84 4.66 3.71
CA GLU A 89 14.11 5.86 3.28
C GLU A 89 13.34 5.61 1.98
N GLU A 90 13.97 4.99 0.98
CA GLU A 90 13.33 4.68 -0.30
C GLU A 90 12.12 3.75 -0.12
N GLN A 91 12.24 2.71 0.71
CA GLN A 91 11.15 1.80 1.03
C GLN A 91 10.00 2.52 1.75
N ILE A 92 10.32 3.33 2.75
CA ILE A 92 9.34 4.13 3.49
C ILE A 92 8.60 5.08 2.56
N LEU A 93 9.31 5.74 1.63
CA LEU A 93 8.71 6.64 0.65
C LEU A 93 7.78 5.92 -0.32
N ALA A 94 8.13 4.71 -0.76
CA ALA A 94 7.27 3.89 -1.62
C ALA A 94 5.98 3.49 -0.89
N GLU A 95 6.08 3.04 0.37
CA GLU A 95 4.93 2.71 1.20
C GLU A 95 4.04 3.94 1.47
N LEU A 96 4.63 5.10 1.78
CA LEU A 96 3.87 6.34 1.99
C LEU A 96 3.10 6.76 0.73
N LYS A 97 3.69 6.61 -0.46
CA LYS A 97 2.98 6.88 -1.72
C LYS A 97 1.74 5.98 -1.88
N LEU A 98 1.85 4.71 -1.49
CA LEU A 98 0.71 3.78 -1.53
C LEU A 98 -0.36 4.17 -0.51
N LEU A 99 0.04 4.55 0.70
CA LEU A 99 -0.89 4.96 1.76
C LEU A 99 -1.59 6.29 1.47
N LEU A 100 -1.00 7.16 0.64
CA LEU A 100 -1.59 8.41 0.18
C LEU A 100 -2.57 8.22 -0.98
N LEU A 101 -2.66 7.03 -1.57
CA LEU A 101 -3.68 6.77 -2.58
C LEU A 101 -5.05 6.89 -1.92
N PRO A 102 -6.01 7.59 -2.56
CA PRO A 102 -7.37 7.62 -2.06
C PRO A 102 -7.87 6.19 -1.96
N LYS A 103 -8.37 5.80 -0.78
CA LYS A 103 -9.02 4.49 -0.61
C LYS A 103 -10.19 4.40 -1.60
N ASP A 104 -10.15 3.43 -2.51
CA ASP A 104 -11.30 3.18 -3.36
C ASP A 104 -12.37 2.51 -2.49
N PRO A 105 -13.61 3.02 -2.43
CA PRO A 105 -14.70 2.36 -1.70
C PRO A 105 -14.99 0.93 -2.20
N ASN A 106 -14.40 0.51 -3.31
CA ASN A 106 -14.47 -0.84 -3.86
C ASN A 106 -13.24 -1.70 -3.56
N ASP A 107 -12.17 -1.19 -2.95
CA ASP A 107 -10.95 -1.95 -2.65
C ASP A 107 -11.22 -3.17 -1.74
N GLU A 108 -12.24 -3.08 -0.88
CA GLU A 108 -12.63 -4.16 0.04
C GLU A 108 -13.70 -5.11 -0.54
N LYS A 109 -14.14 -4.89 -1.79
CA LYS A 109 -15.23 -5.68 -2.39
C LYS A 109 -14.68 -6.82 -3.24
N ASN A 110 -15.46 -7.90 -3.30
CA ASN A 110 -15.24 -8.98 -4.26
C ASN A 110 -15.33 -8.44 -5.70
N VAL A 111 -14.55 -9.04 -6.60
CA VAL A 111 -14.46 -8.60 -7.99
C VAL A 111 -14.94 -9.70 -8.92
N PHE A 112 -15.78 -9.33 -9.89
CA PHE A 112 -16.06 -10.18 -11.04
C PHE A 112 -15.00 -9.93 -12.12
N LEU A 113 -14.20 -10.95 -12.44
CA LEU A 113 -13.23 -10.93 -13.53
C LEU A 113 -13.82 -11.64 -14.74
N GLU A 114 -14.00 -10.90 -15.82
CA GLU A 114 -14.48 -11.41 -17.09
C GLU A 114 -13.37 -11.43 -18.14
N ILE A 115 -13.10 -12.61 -18.69
CA ILE A 115 -12.10 -12.82 -19.74
C ILE A 115 -12.83 -13.27 -21.00
N ARG A 116 -12.75 -12.48 -22.07
CA ARG A 116 -13.38 -12.75 -23.37
C ARG A 116 -12.32 -12.86 -24.46
N ALA A 117 -12.46 -13.87 -25.33
CA ALA A 117 -11.65 -13.98 -26.53
C ALA A 117 -11.99 -12.82 -27.49
N GLY A 118 -10.98 -12.03 -27.86
CA GLY A 118 -11.11 -10.92 -28.80
C GLY A 118 -10.93 -11.37 -30.26
N ALA A 119 -10.30 -10.51 -31.06
CA ALA A 119 -9.90 -10.87 -32.42
C ALA A 119 -8.79 -11.94 -32.41
N GLY A 120 -8.78 -12.82 -33.41
CA GLY A 120 -7.82 -13.94 -33.50
C GLY A 120 -8.45 -15.33 -33.38
N GLY A 121 -9.77 -15.42 -33.21
CA GLY A 121 -10.53 -16.67 -33.28
C GLY A 121 -10.03 -17.72 -32.29
N ASP A 122 -9.54 -18.83 -32.82
CA ASP A 122 -9.05 -19.99 -32.08
C ASP A 122 -7.87 -19.66 -31.14
N GLU A 123 -6.89 -18.89 -31.62
CA GLU A 123 -5.73 -18.47 -30.81
C GLU A 123 -6.14 -17.58 -29.63
N ALA A 124 -7.12 -16.69 -29.85
CA ALA A 124 -7.64 -15.82 -28.81
C ALA A 124 -8.31 -16.63 -27.69
N SER A 125 -8.96 -17.75 -28.03
CA SER A 125 -9.61 -18.61 -27.04
C SER A 125 -8.63 -19.40 -26.17
N LEU A 126 -7.50 -19.83 -26.75
CA LEU A 126 -6.40 -20.44 -26.00
C LEU A 126 -5.71 -19.41 -25.10
N PHE A 127 -5.52 -18.18 -25.59
CA PHE A 127 -4.94 -17.10 -24.78
C PHE A 127 -5.85 -16.70 -23.60
N ALA A 128 -7.18 -16.69 -23.80
CA ALA A 128 -8.12 -16.48 -22.71
C ALA A 128 -8.00 -17.56 -21.61
N GLN A 129 -7.67 -18.80 -21.98
CA GLN A 129 -7.37 -19.87 -21.04
C GLN A 129 -6.05 -19.67 -20.29
N ASP A 130 -5.03 -19.15 -20.97
CA ASP A 130 -3.78 -18.79 -20.31
C ASP A 130 -3.97 -17.65 -19.30
N LEU A 131 -4.76 -16.63 -19.65
CA LEU A 131 -5.13 -15.54 -18.73
C LEU A 131 -5.93 -16.06 -17.54
N PHE A 132 -6.91 -16.93 -17.79
CA PHE A 132 -7.67 -17.59 -16.72
C PHE A 132 -6.72 -18.31 -15.75
N ARG A 133 -5.78 -19.11 -16.27
CA ARG A 133 -4.79 -19.82 -15.44
C ARG A 133 -3.85 -18.87 -14.72
N MET A 134 -3.45 -17.77 -15.36
CA MET A 134 -2.57 -16.76 -14.77
C MET A 134 -3.25 -16.08 -13.57
N TYR A 135 -4.48 -15.60 -13.73
CA TYR A 135 -5.19 -14.88 -12.68
C TYR A 135 -5.64 -15.79 -11.54
N THR A 136 -6.08 -17.01 -11.82
CA THR A 136 -6.44 -17.99 -10.77
C THR A 136 -5.23 -18.37 -9.91
N ARG A 137 -4.06 -18.62 -10.52
CA ARG A 137 -2.81 -18.84 -9.77
C ARG A 137 -2.35 -17.61 -8.98
N PHE A 138 -2.55 -16.41 -9.52
CA PHE A 138 -2.25 -15.17 -8.79
C PHE A 138 -3.15 -15.03 -7.56
N ALA A 139 -4.45 -15.28 -7.71
CA ALA A 139 -5.42 -15.28 -6.61
C ALA A 139 -5.01 -16.29 -5.52
N GLU A 140 -4.69 -17.53 -5.90
CA GLU A 140 -4.20 -18.55 -4.96
C GLU A 140 -2.94 -18.09 -4.20
N LYS A 141 -1.96 -17.50 -4.90
CA LYS A 141 -0.72 -16.98 -4.29
C LYS A 141 -1.00 -15.84 -3.30
N LYS A 142 -2.04 -15.05 -3.53
CA LYS A 142 -2.51 -14.00 -2.61
C LYS A 142 -3.41 -14.52 -1.50
N GLY A 143 -3.76 -15.81 -1.51
CA GLY A 143 -4.68 -16.42 -0.55
C GLY A 143 -6.16 -16.12 -0.83
N TRP A 144 -6.47 -15.58 -2.00
CA TRP A 144 -7.85 -15.30 -2.44
C TRP A 144 -8.50 -16.57 -2.98
N LYS A 145 -9.81 -16.69 -2.78
CA LYS A 145 -10.63 -17.75 -3.37
C LYS A 145 -11.25 -17.21 -4.65
N TYR A 146 -11.41 -18.09 -5.63
CA TYR A 146 -12.18 -17.77 -6.83
C TYR A 146 -13.27 -18.82 -7.07
N GLU A 147 -14.33 -18.41 -7.74
CA GLU A 147 -15.44 -19.26 -8.17
C GLU A 147 -15.74 -18.98 -9.64
N VAL A 148 -15.82 -20.03 -10.46
CA VAL A 148 -16.21 -19.90 -11.87
C VAL A 148 -17.73 -19.77 -11.91
N MET A 149 -18.22 -18.61 -12.33
CA MET A 149 -19.66 -18.33 -12.42
C MET A 149 -20.22 -18.79 -13.75
N GLN A 150 -19.49 -18.52 -14.84
CA GLN A 150 -19.88 -18.85 -16.20
C GLN A 150 -18.63 -19.16 -17.02
N ALA A 151 -18.72 -20.16 -17.90
CA ALA A 151 -17.66 -20.48 -18.84
C ALA A 151 -18.25 -20.94 -20.18
N SER A 152 -17.77 -20.35 -21.25
CA SER A 152 -18.07 -20.71 -22.64
C SER A 152 -16.78 -21.15 -23.31
N TYR A 153 -16.77 -22.38 -23.82
CA TYR A 153 -15.58 -22.99 -24.40
C TYR A 153 -15.55 -22.84 -25.91
N SER A 154 -14.34 -22.80 -26.47
CA SER A 154 -14.13 -22.91 -27.93
C SER A 154 -14.12 -24.38 -28.35
N PRO A 155 -14.55 -24.73 -29.59
CA PRO A 155 -14.53 -26.11 -30.08
C PRO A 155 -13.15 -26.77 -30.07
N ILE A 156 -12.09 -25.98 -30.20
CA ILE A 156 -10.70 -26.46 -30.20
C ILE A 156 -10.05 -26.48 -28.81
N GLY A 157 -10.81 -26.16 -27.75
CA GLY A 157 -10.29 -25.92 -26.41
C GLY A 157 -10.04 -24.43 -26.13
N GLY A 158 -9.89 -24.08 -24.85
CA GLY A 158 -9.83 -22.69 -24.40
C GLY A 158 -11.21 -22.05 -24.16
N PHE A 159 -11.20 -20.76 -23.79
CA PHE A 159 -12.42 -20.02 -23.44
C PHE A 159 -12.77 -18.98 -24.49
N LYS A 160 -14.03 -18.99 -24.95
CA LYS A 160 -14.63 -17.83 -25.62
C LYS A 160 -14.95 -16.73 -24.60
N GLU A 161 -15.44 -17.14 -23.44
CA GLU A 161 -15.76 -16.27 -22.31
C GLU A 161 -15.63 -17.07 -21.01
N VAL A 162 -15.08 -16.45 -19.96
CA VAL A 162 -15.14 -16.98 -18.61
C VAL A 162 -15.31 -15.84 -17.61
N ILE A 163 -16.24 -16.01 -16.68
CA ILE A 163 -16.55 -15.06 -15.61
C ILE A 163 -16.23 -15.72 -14.27
N LEU A 164 -15.39 -15.04 -13.50
CA LEU A 164 -14.90 -15.45 -12.20
C LEU A 164 -15.41 -14.48 -11.13
N ASN A 165 -15.79 -14.98 -9.96
CA ASN A 165 -15.93 -14.17 -8.75
C ASN A 165 -14.71 -14.40 -7.86
N ILE A 166 -13.95 -13.34 -7.55
CA ILE A 166 -12.73 -13.39 -6.72
C ILE A 166 -13.03 -12.73 -5.37
N ARG A 167 -12.71 -13.42 -4.28
CA ARG A 167 -12.99 -13.04 -2.88
C ARG A 167 -11.83 -13.36 -1.94
#